data_AF-A0AAU4C5C8-F1
#
_entry.id   AF-A0AAU4C5C8-F1
#
_cell.length_a   1.000
_cell.length_b   1.000
_cell.length_c   1.000
_cell.angle_alpha   90.00
_cell.angle_beta   90.00
_cell.angle_gamma   90.00
#
_symmetry.space_group_name_H-M   'P 1'
#
loop_
_entity.id
_entity.type
_entity.pdbx_description
1 polymer ?
#
loop_
_entity_poly.entity_id
_entity_poly.type
_entity_poly.pdbx_seq_one_letter_code
_entity_poly.pdbx_strand_id
1 'polypeptide(L)'
;MSARRTRVLLTGDRGQVTVEFLGMLPTIIVTLVVVWQFVLLGYTYTLAGNAADEAVRAGTAAHPGARSAACEQAGRDKLGDAWQSGAEVSCGGSGFVTAEVTLHVPVLVPGLIDFPFPVRAHAGAVEEEDGD
;
A
#
# COMPACT_ATOMS: atom_id res chain seq x y z
N MET A 1 48.07 16.72 -60.71
CA MET A 1 46.74 16.16 -60.37
C MET A 1 46.76 15.81 -58.88
N SER A 2 46.03 16.54 -58.04
CA SER A 2 46.03 16.36 -56.58
C SER A 2 44.68 15.79 -56.15
N ALA A 3 44.68 14.53 -55.68
CA ALA A 3 43.48 13.85 -55.23
C ALA A 3 43.13 14.31 -53.81
N ARG A 4 42.06 15.10 -53.68
CA ARG A 4 41.47 15.44 -52.38
C ARG A 4 40.81 14.19 -51.80
N ARG A 5 41.31 13.70 -50.67
CA ARG A 5 40.63 12.69 -49.86
C ARG A 5 39.43 13.33 -49.17
N THR A 6 38.23 12.92 -49.57
CA THR A 6 36.98 13.27 -48.88
C THR A 6 36.94 12.51 -47.56
N ARG A 7 37.09 13.21 -46.43
CA ARG A 7 36.76 12.63 -45.12
C ARG A 7 35.25 12.56 -45.01
N VAL A 8 34.70 11.35 -44.98
CA VAL A 8 33.31 11.12 -44.56
C VAL A 8 33.27 11.39 -43.06
N LEU A 9 32.74 12.54 -42.66
CA LEU A 9 32.33 12.81 -41.29
C LEU A 9 31.09 11.95 -41.04
N LEU A 10 31.29 10.77 -40.47
CA LEU A 10 30.20 9.92 -40.02
C LEU A 10 29.37 10.71 -39.02
N THR A 11 28.07 10.76 -39.30
CA THR A 11 27.04 11.52 -38.58
C THR A 11 27.05 11.12 -37.09
N GLY A 12 27.65 11.94 -36.24
CA GLY A 12 27.77 11.68 -34.79
C GLY A 12 26.63 12.26 -33.96
N ASP A 13 25.93 13.28 -34.47
CA ASP A 13 25.03 14.10 -33.66
C ASP A 13 23.68 13.43 -33.33
N ARG A 14 23.22 12.46 -34.14
CA ARG A 14 21.91 11.82 -33.92
C ARG A 14 21.92 10.74 -32.83
N GLY A 15 23.10 10.19 -32.50
CA GLY A 15 23.25 9.15 -31.48
C GLY A 15 23.62 9.70 -30.10
N GLN A 16 24.27 10.87 -30.04
CA GLN A 16 24.72 11.46 -28.78
C GLN A 16 23.55 11.80 -27.84
N VAL A 17 22.47 12.37 -28.39
CA VAL A 17 21.27 12.73 -27.62
C VAL A 17 20.60 11.48 -27.04
N THR A 18 20.60 10.35 -27.76
CA THR A 18 20.00 9.09 -27.28
C THR A 18 20.81 8.46 -26.16
N VAL A 19 22.14 8.54 -26.22
CA VAL A 19 23.03 8.00 -25.17
C VAL A 19 22.95 8.83 -23.88
N GLU A 20 22.84 10.16 -23.98
CA GLU A 20 22.62 11.05 -22.84
C GLU A 20 21.27 10.77 -22.15
N PHE A 21 20.20 10.56 -22.93
CA PHE A 21 18.89 10.18 -22.41
C PHE A 21 18.90 8.80 -21.72
N LEU A 22 19.65 7.84 -22.25
CA LEU A 22 19.80 6.52 -21.63
C LEU A 22 20.51 6.62 -20.26
N GLY A 23 21.37 7.62 -20.07
CA GLY A 23 22.02 7.90 -18.79
C GLY A 23 21.07 8.40 -17.71
N MET A 24 20.03 9.16 -18.06
CA MET A 24 19.03 9.66 -17.09
C MET A 24 17.92 8.66 -16.79
N LEU A 25 17.68 7.70 -17.69
CA LEU A 25 16.61 6.72 -17.57
C LEU A 25 16.62 5.93 -16.24
N PRO A 26 17.76 5.41 -15.73
CA PRO A 26 17.79 4.73 -14.44
C PRO A 26 17.34 5.63 -13.29
N THR A 27 17.79 6.88 -13.27
CA THR A 27 17.41 7.87 -12.25
C THR A 27 15.91 8.16 -12.28
N ILE A 28 15.34 8.30 -13.48
CA ILE A 28 13.90 8.48 -13.66
C ILE A 28 13.14 7.27 -13.13
N ILE A 29 13.56 6.04 -13.49
CA ILE A 29 12.91 4.81 -13.02
C ILE A 29 12.95 4.72 -11.49
N VAL A 30 14.12 4.93 -10.87
CA VAL A 30 14.25 4.91 -9.40
C VAL A 30 13.35 5.95 -8.76
N THR A 31 13.26 7.15 -9.35
CA THR A 31 12.39 8.21 -8.84
C THR A 31 10.92 7.83 -8.93
N LEU A 32 10.48 7.26 -10.06
CA LEU A 32 9.12 6.76 -10.24
C LEU A 32 8.80 5.64 -9.25
N VAL A 33 9.75 4.74 -9.00
CA VAL A 33 9.62 3.68 -7.98
C VAL A 33 9.43 4.28 -6.60
N VAL A 34 10.22 5.28 -6.21
CA VAL A 34 10.11 5.93 -4.89
C VAL A 34 8.75 6.63 -4.75
N VAL A 35 8.32 7.39 -5.75
CA VAL A 35 7.00 8.03 -5.76
C VAL A 35 5.90 6.97 -5.67
N TRP A 36 6.03 5.88 -6.42
CA TRP A 36 5.09 4.76 -6.37
C TRP A 36 5.04 4.12 -4.98
N GLN A 37 6.18 3.96 -4.29
CA GLN A 37 6.19 3.43 -2.93
C GLN A 37 5.48 4.36 -1.94
N PHE A 38 5.61 5.67 -2.08
CA PHE A 38 4.84 6.62 -1.24
C PHE A 38 3.33 6.51 -1.48
N VAL A 39 2.90 6.27 -2.72
CA VAL A 39 1.49 6.02 -3.03
C VAL A 39 0.99 4.76 -2.35
N LEU A 40 1.73 3.64 -2.45
CA LEU A 40 1.37 2.38 -1.79
C LEU A 40 1.31 2.50 -0.26
N LEU A 41 2.26 3.24 0.34
CA LEU A 41 2.27 3.52 1.77
C LEU A 41 1.01 4.28 2.20
N GLY A 42 0.70 5.39 1.51
CA GLY A 42 -0.49 6.19 1.81
C GLY A 42 -1.78 5.40 1.64
N TYR A 43 -1.88 4.61 0.56
CA TYR A 43 -3.01 3.73 0.31
C TYR A 43 -3.19 2.69 1.44
N THR A 44 -2.09 2.10 1.93
CA THR A 44 -2.13 1.11 3.02
C THR A 44 -2.63 1.73 4.34
N TYR A 45 -2.27 2.99 4.65
CA TYR A 45 -2.83 3.70 5.80
C TYR A 45 -4.34 3.90 5.68
N THR A 46 -4.81 4.35 4.51
CA THR A 46 -6.25 4.52 4.25
C THR A 46 -6.99 3.18 4.36
N LEU A 47 -6.40 2.10 3.81
CA LEU A 47 -6.98 0.77 3.85
C LEU A 47 -7.07 0.22 5.28
N ALA A 48 -5.99 0.36 6.07
CA ALA A 48 -5.97 -0.08 7.47
C ALA A 48 -7.00 0.67 8.33
N GLY A 49 -7.15 1.98 8.13
CA GLY A 49 -8.17 2.78 8.81
C GLY A 49 -9.59 2.31 8.48
N ASN A 50 -9.91 2.18 7.20
CA ASN A 50 -11.23 1.70 6.76
C ASN A 50 -11.54 0.28 7.30
N ALA A 51 -10.53 -0.59 7.34
CA ALA A 51 -10.67 -1.93 7.89
C ALA A 51 -10.94 -1.90 9.41
N ALA A 52 -10.25 -1.04 10.17
CA ALA A 52 -10.47 -0.90 11.60
C ALA A 52 -11.87 -0.35 11.92
N ASP A 53 -12.33 0.65 11.17
CA ASP A 53 -13.67 1.23 11.33
C ASP A 53 -14.77 0.21 11.02
N GLU A 54 -14.62 -0.56 9.93
CA GLU A 54 -15.55 -1.63 9.57
C GLU A 54 -15.55 -2.75 10.61
N ALA A 55 -14.38 -3.14 11.12
CA ALA A 55 -14.24 -4.16 12.15
C ALA A 55 -15.00 -3.76 13.43
N VAL A 56 -14.79 -2.53 13.91
CA VAL A 56 -15.51 -2.02 15.09
C VAL A 56 -17.00 -1.98 14.83
N ARG A 57 -17.44 -1.45 13.69
CA ARG A 57 -18.87 -1.35 13.34
C ARG A 57 -19.55 -2.72 13.31
N ALA A 58 -18.90 -3.73 12.73
CA ALA A 58 -19.44 -5.09 12.71
C ALA A 58 -19.45 -5.72 14.10
N GLY A 59 -18.40 -5.47 14.88
CA GLY A 59 -18.30 -5.94 16.27
C GLY A 59 -19.37 -5.33 17.19
N THR A 60 -19.68 -4.04 17.05
CA THR A 60 -20.72 -3.38 17.85
C THR A 60 -22.12 -3.84 17.48
N ALA A 61 -22.39 -4.07 16.19
CA ALA A 61 -23.69 -4.56 15.72
C ALA A 61 -23.94 -6.05 16.05
N ALA A 62 -22.91 -6.78 16.47
CA ALA A 62 -23.01 -8.21 16.78
C ALA A 62 -23.44 -8.47 18.24
N HIS A 63 -24.10 -9.61 18.44
CA HIS A 63 -24.45 -10.12 19.77
C HIS A 63 -23.19 -10.26 20.64
N PRO A 64 -23.26 -10.04 21.97
CA PRO A 64 -22.10 -10.04 22.85
C PRO A 64 -21.16 -11.26 22.70
N GLY A 65 -21.72 -12.47 22.50
CA GLY A 65 -20.94 -13.69 22.32
C GLY A 65 -20.26 -13.86 20.95
N ALA A 66 -20.57 -12.99 19.97
CA ALA A 66 -20.07 -13.06 18.59
C ALA A 66 -19.26 -11.82 18.15
N ARG A 67 -19.08 -10.83 19.03
CA ARG A 67 -18.45 -9.54 18.68
C ARG A 67 -17.04 -9.67 18.14
N SER A 68 -16.21 -10.47 18.81
CA SER A 68 -14.81 -10.68 18.39
C SER A 68 -14.75 -11.31 17.00
N ALA A 69 -15.50 -12.39 16.77
CA ALA A 69 -15.54 -13.07 15.48
C ALA A 69 -16.06 -12.18 14.35
N ALA A 70 -17.16 -11.43 14.58
CA ALA A 70 -17.72 -10.51 13.60
C ALA A 70 -16.75 -9.35 13.28
N CYS A 71 -16.08 -8.81 14.29
CA CYS A 71 -15.08 -7.77 14.15
C CYS A 71 -13.86 -8.23 13.36
N GLU A 72 -13.27 -9.37 13.73
CA GLU A 72 -12.10 -9.92 13.05
C GLU A 72 -12.40 -10.29 11.59
N GLN A 73 -13.57 -10.87 11.34
CA GLN A 73 -13.99 -11.21 9.99
C GLN A 73 -14.18 -9.95 9.14
N ALA A 74 -14.92 -8.96 9.62
CA ALA A 74 -15.19 -7.73 8.89
C ALA A 74 -13.93 -6.90 8.61
N GLY A 75 -12.97 -6.89 9.54
CA GLY A 75 -11.68 -6.23 9.35
C GLY A 75 -10.81 -6.87 8.26
N ARG A 76 -11.07 -8.12 7.88
CA ARG A 76 -10.31 -8.85 6.83
C ARG A 76 -11.05 -8.98 5.50
N ASP A 77 -12.38 -8.98 5.53
CA ASP A 77 -13.22 -9.37 4.39
C ASP A 77 -13.08 -8.46 3.17
N LYS A 78 -12.81 -7.16 3.41
CA LYS A 78 -12.69 -6.15 2.34
C LYS A 78 -11.25 -5.86 1.92
N LEU A 79 -10.28 -6.60 2.46
CA LEU A 79 -8.88 -6.45 2.06
C LEU A 79 -8.65 -7.17 0.72
N GLY A 80 -7.95 -6.51 -0.21
CA GLY A 80 -7.47 -7.20 -1.40
C GLY A 80 -6.37 -8.22 -1.06
N ASP A 81 -6.22 -9.24 -1.91
CA ASP A 81 -5.31 -10.37 -1.70
C ASP A 81 -3.89 -9.96 -1.26
N ALA A 82 -3.36 -8.87 -1.82
CA ALA A 82 -2.02 -8.38 -1.52
C ALA A 82 -1.82 -7.87 -0.08
N TRP A 83 -2.89 -7.50 0.62
CA TRP A 83 -2.83 -7.09 2.03
C TRP A 83 -3.42 -8.15 2.96
N GLN A 84 -4.32 -9.00 2.47
CA GLN A 84 -5.05 -9.97 3.29
C GLN A 84 -4.15 -11.06 3.89
N SER A 85 -3.16 -11.54 3.13
CA SER A 85 -2.27 -12.64 3.54
C SER A 85 -1.37 -12.30 4.74
N GLY A 86 -0.97 -11.02 4.86
CA GLY A 86 -0.13 -10.49 5.94
C GLY A 86 -0.89 -9.58 6.91
N ALA A 87 -2.22 -9.56 6.85
CA ALA A 87 -3.02 -8.75 7.75
C ALA A 87 -3.10 -9.39 9.14
N GLU A 88 -3.06 -8.56 10.17
CA GLU A 88 -3.40 -8.95 11.55
C GLU A 88 -4.54 -8.06 12.02
N VAL A 89 -5.61 -8.68 12.53
CA VAL A 89 -6.77 -7.97 13.08
C VAL A 89 -6.96 -8.50 14.50
N SER A 90 -6.95 -7.60 15.47
CA SER A 90 -7.16 -7.89 16.89
C SER A 90 -8.35 -7.09 17.37
N CYS A 91 -9.34 -7.78 17.93
CA CYS A 91 -10.56 -7.17 18.42
C CYS A 91 -10.71 -7.40 19.92
N GLY A 92 -11.19 -6.39 20.65
CA GLY A 92 -11.30 -6.45 22.10
C GLY A 92 -12.18 -5.35 22.68
N GLY A 93 -11.95 -5.08 23.97
CA GLY A 93 -12.69 -4.07 24.75
C GLY A 93 -13.73 -4.68 25.70
N SER A 94 -13.97 -3.99 26.81
CA SER A 94 -14.91 -4.39 27.87
C SER A 94 -15.90 -3.26 28.11
N GLY A 95 -17.14 -3.42 27.62
CA GLY A 95 -18.16 -2.36 27.62
C GLY A 95 -18.12 -1.43 26.39
N PHE A 96 -17.13 -1.59 25.52
CA PHE A 96 -17.00 -0.95 24.21
C PHE A 96 -16.19 -1.87 23.29
N VAL A 97 -16.31 -1.73 21.98
CA VAL A 97 -15.60 -2.57 21.00
C VAL A 97 -14.42 -1.79 20.45
N THR A 98 -13.24 -2.40 20.44
CA THR A 98 -12.03 -1.86 19.82
C THR A 98 -11.49 -2.82 18.76
N ALA A 99 -10.91 -2.26 17.70
CA ALA A 99 -10.19 -3.02 16.69
C ALA A 99 -8.81 -2.39 16.43
N GLU A 100 -7.81 -3.25 16.33
CA GLU A 100 -6.46 -2.93 15.85
C GLU A 100 -6.22 -3.73 14.56
N VAL A 101 -5.87 -3.02 13.49
CA VAL A 101 -5.57 -3.61 12.18
C VAL A 101 -4.14 -3.27 11.81
N THR A 102 -3.35 -4.31 11.54
CA THR A 102 -1.96 -4.21 11.10
C THR A 102 -1.84 -4.76 9.69
N LEU A 103 -1.37 -3.94 8.74
CA LEU A 103 -1.16 -4.31 7.34
C LEU A 103 0.30 -4.10 6.93
N HIS A 104 0.75 -4.84 5.93
CA HIS A 104 2.09 -4.69 5.34
C HIS A 104 2.01 -3.96 4.00
N VAL A 105 3.01 -3.11 3.72
CA VAL A 105 3.06 -2.33 2.48
C VAL A 105 3.81 -3.14 1.41
N PRO A 106 3.19 -3.41 0.25
CA PRO A 106 3.86 -4.16 -0.81
C PRO A 106 4.99 -3.34 -1.45
N VAL A 107 6.08 -4.02 -1.83
CA VAL A 107 7.24 -3.44 -2.54
C VAL A 107 7.06 -3.61 -4.04
N LEU A 108 7.01 -2.48 -4.76
CA LEU A 108 6.92 -2.40 -6.23
C LEU A 108 5.68 -3.06 -6.87
N VAL A 109 5.48 -4.36 -6.68
CA VAL A 109 4.40 -5.18 -7.21
C VAL A 109 3.67 -5.85 -6.04
N PRO A 110 2.35 -5.59 -5.88
CA PRO A 110 1.54 -6.25 -4.86
C PRO A 110 1.59 -7.78 -5.01
N GLY A 111 1.96 -8.50 -3.95
CA GLY A 111 1.95 -9.98 -3.91
C GLY A 111 3.29 -10.69 -4.17
N LEU A 112 4.42 -9.97 -4.31
CA LEU A 112 5.76 -10.59 -4.47
C LEU A 112 6.68 -10.41 -3.25
N ILE A 113 6.81 -9.18 -2.73
CA ILE A 113 7.70 -8.81 -1.62
C ILE A 113 7.05 -7.66 -0.84
N ASP A 114 7.11 -7.67 0.49
CA ASP A 114 6.59 -6.61 1.37
C ASP A 114 7.72 -5.85 2.09
N PHE A 115 7.47 -4.60 2.48
CA PHE A 115 8.37 -3.85 3.36
C PHE A 115 8.37 -4.46 4.78
N PRO A 116 9.52 -4.45 5.49
CA PRO A 116 9.65 -5.09 6.80
C PRO A 116 8.97 -4.32 7.94
N PHE A 117 8.38 -3.16 7.68
CA PHE A 117 7.70 -2.35 8.69
C PHE A 117 6.18 -2.35 8.43
N PRO A 118 5.38 -2.70 9.45
CA PRO A 118 3.94 -2.72 9.31
C PRO A 118 3.30 -1.33 9.51
N VAL A 119 2.12 -1.15 8.93
CA VAL A 119 1.22 -0.01 9.15
C VAL A 119 0.12 -0.45 10.11
N ARG A 120 -0.09 0.31 11.18
CA ARG A 120 -1.11 0.02 12.21
C ARG A 120 -2.20 1.08 12.21
N ALA A 121 -3.44 0.65 12.35
CA ALA A 121 -4.60 1.49 12.57
C ALA A 121 -5.41 0.97 13.76
N HIS A 122 -6.00 1.87 14.53
CA HIS A 122 -6.82 1.55 15.69
C HIS A 122 -8.14 2.32 15.63
N ALA A 123 -9.24 1.64 15.96
CA ALA A 123 -10.56 2.21 16.09
C ALA A 123 -11.26 1.69 17.35
N GLY A 124 -12.23 2.45 17.87
CA GLY A 124 -13.06 2.00 18.98
C GLY A 124 -14.41 2.73 19.02
N ALA A 125 -15.46 2.02 19.42
CA ALA A 125 -16.80 2.56 19.55
C ALA A 125 -17.50 2.01 20.81
N VAL A 126 -18.22 2.89 21.50
CA VAL A 126 -19.07 2.56 22.65
C VAL A 126 -20.43 2.10 22.13
N GLU A 127 -21.04 1.17 22.84
CA GLU A 127 -22.42 0.75 22.57
C GLU A 127 -23.36 1.88 22.98
N GLU A 128 -24.12 2.45 22.03
CA GLU A 128 -25.20 3.35 22.39
C GLU A 128 -26.31 2.48 22.98
N GLU A 129 -26.54 2.61 24.28
CA GLU A 129 -27.67 2.00 24.96
C GLU A 129 -28.92 2.72 24.42
N ASP A 130 -29.67 2.09 23.51
CA ASP A 130 -30.98 2.57 23.07
C ASP A 130 -31.87 2.62 24.32
N GLY A 131 -31.93 3.80 24.93
CA GLY A 131 -32.69 4.04 26.16
C GLY A 131 -34.20 3.95 25.90
N ASP A 132 -34.82 2.95 26.53
CA ASP A 132 -36.27 2.88 26.75
C ASP A 132 -36.72 3.89 27.84
#